data_AF-A0A7C7XHD4-F1
#
_entry.id   AF-A0A7C7XHD4-F1
#
_cell.length_a   1.000
_cell.length_b   1.000
_cell.length_c   1.000
_cell.angle_alpha   90.00
_cell.angle_beta   90.00
_cell.angle_gamma   90.00
#
_symmetry.space_group_name_H-M   'P 1'
#
loop_
_entity.id
_entity.type
_entity.pdbx_description
1 polymer ?
#
loop_
_entity_poly.entity_id
_entity_poly.type
_entity_poly.pdbx_seq_one_letter_code
_entity_poly.pdbx_strand_id
1 'polypeptide(L)'
;MREVDRAMIEDFGISLLQMMENAGRNLAQVVAQTTLPGNPAGKRVLVAAGPGGNGGGAIVAARHLHNRGCDVTVLLVTTDESKITDAVRHQLRITRSIGIPVESHSAKDIEIADVIADGIFGYSLSGIPREPAASLITQINESATPVVSNDIPSGIDSTSGEIYEPAIRANATVTIALPKTGLSSPAASPLVGDP
;
A
#
# COMPACT_ATOMS: atom_id res chain seq x y z
N MET A 1 13.81 -10.50 4.52
CA MET A 1 13.14 -10.01 3.30
C MET A 1 14.10 -9.70 2.17
N ARG A 2 15.06 -8.78 2.30
CA ARG A 2 16.00 -8.44 1.20
C ARG A 2 16.64 -9.66 0.52
N GLU A 3 17.15 -10.61 1.31
CA GLU A 3 17.74 -11.85 0.77
C GLU A 3 16.71 -12.79 0.13
N VAL A 4 15.47 -12.80 0.62
CA VAL A 4 14.38 -13.56 0.00
C VAL A 4 14.06 -12.98 -1.37
N ASP A 5 13.92 -11.65 -1.46
CA ASP A 5 13.66 -10.96 -2.73
C ASP A 5 14.82 -11.16 -3.73
N ARG A 6 16.08 -11.08 -3.25
CA ARG A 6 17.27 -11.38 -4.06
C ARG A 6 17.19 -12.80 -4.62
N ALA A 7 16.99 -13.80 -3.77
CA ALA A 7 16.91 -15.20 -4.19
C ALA A 7 15.78 -15.41 -5.21
N MET A 8 14.60 -14.83 -4.99
CA MET A 8 13.46 -14.93 -5.93
C MET A 8 13.83 -14.44 -7.33
N ILE A 9 14.54 -13.31 -7.42
CA ILE A 9 14.93 -12.73 -8.71
C ILE A 9 16.12 -13.46 -9.32
N GLU A 10 17.20 -13.64 -8.57
CA GLU A 10 18.49 -14.11 -9.09
C GLU A 10 18.55 -15.63 -9.22
N ASP A 11 17.98 -16.36 -8.26
CA ASP A 11 18.12 -17.82 -8.17
C ASP A 11 16.89 -18.54 -8.76
N PHE A 12 15.69 -17.98 -8.60
CA PHE A 12 14.43 -18.59 -9.08
C PHE A 12 13.83 -17.94 -10.34
N GLY A 13 14.38 -16.80 -10.80
CA GLY A 13 13.92 -16.13 -12.02
C GLY A 13 12.52 -15.51 -11.92
N ILE A 14 11.99 -15.31 -10.71
CA ILE A 14 10.72 -14.63 -10.47
C ILE A 14 10.99 -13.13 -10.47
N SER A 15 10.49 -12.44 -11.49
CA SER A 15 10.69 -11.01 -11.64
C SER A 15 9.98 -10.20 -10.54
N LEU A 16 10.51 -9.00 -10.27
CA LEU A 16 9.87 -8.03 -9.36
C LEU A 16 8.43 -7.71 -9.78
N LEU A 17 8.15 -7.64 -11.09
CA LEU A 17 6.79 -7.41 -11.58
C LEU A 17 5.85 -8.56 -11.19
N GLN A 18 6.27 -9.82 -11.33
CA GLN A 18 5.46 -10.97 -10.90
C GLN A 18 5.24 -10.98 -9.38
N MET A 19 6.25 -10.61 -8.60
CA MET A 19 6.09 -10.46 -7.14
C MET A 19 5.07 -9.36 -6.79
N MET A 20 5.13 -8.21 -7.47
CA MET A 20 4.13 -7.13 -7.32
C MET A 20 2.72 -7.59 -7.70
N GLU A 21 2.57 -8.37 -8.78
CA GLU A 21 1.26 -8.89 -9.18
C GLU A 21 0.65 -9.76 -8.08
N ASN A 22 1.45 -10.65 -7.49
CA ASN A 22 1.01 -11.49 -6.40
C ASN A 22 0.68 -10.67 -5.14
N ALA A 23 1.52 -9.70 -4.77
CA ALA A 23 1.29 -8.84 -3.61
C ALA A 23 -0.03 -8.05 -3.77
N GLY A 24 -0.20 -7.36 -4.89
CA GLY A 24 -1.39 -6.55 -5.14
C GLY A 24 -2.68 -7.36 -5.28
N ARG A 25 -2.63 -8.55 -5.87
CA ARG A 25 -3.79 -9.46 -5.90
C ARG A 25 -4.25 -9.82 -4.49
N ASN A 26 -3.31 -10.16 -3.60
CA ASN A 26 -3.61 -10.51 -2.21
C ASN A 26 -4.12 -9.30 -1.42
N LEU A 27 -3.49 -8.13 -1.56
CA LEU A 27 -3.99 -6.89 -0.95
C LEU A 27 -5.43 -6.60 -1.36
N ALA A 28 -5.73 -6.65 -2.67
CA ALA A 28 -7.07 -6.42 -3.17
C ALA A 28 -8.09 -7.45 -2.66
N GLN A 29 -7.67 -8.70 -2.42
CA GLN A 29 -8.52 -9.72 -1.83
C GLN A 29 -8.83 -9.40 -0.37
N VAL A 30 -7.84 -9.03 0.43
CA VAL A 30 -8.04 -8.69 1.84
C VAL A 30 -8.90 -7.44 1.98
N VAL A 31 -8.63 -6.37 1.22
CA VAL A 31 -9.48 -5.17 1.17
C VAL A 31 -10.94 -5.55 0.95
N ALA A 32 -11.22 -6.37 -0.07
CA ALA A 32 -12.58 -6.81 -0.38
C ALA A 32 -13.22 -7.63 0.76
N GLN A 33 -12.44 -8.45 1.47
CA GLN A 33 -12.95 -9.34 2.53
C GLN A 33 -13.15 -8.64 3.87
N THR A 34 -12.28 -7.71 4.24
CA THR A 34 -12.26 -7.12 5.59
C THR A 34 -13.01 -5.80 5.67
N THR A 35 -13.02 -5.02 4.59
CA THR A 35 -13.56 -3.64 4.61
C THR A 35 -14.75 -3.42 3.69
N LEU A 36 -14.96 -4.29 2.70
CA LEU A 36 -16.05 -4.18 1.73
C LEU A 36 -16.98 -5.41 1.74
N PRO A 37 -17.62 -5.75 2.89
CA PRO A 37 -18.43 -6.95 3.01
C PRO A 37 -19.59 -6.94 2.00
N GLY A 38 -19.81 -8.08 1.35
CA GLY A 38 -20.85 -8.26 0.34
C GLY A 38 -20.33 -7.98 -1.08
N ASN A 39 -21.00 -7.07 -1.80
CA ASN A 39 -20.64 -6.73 -3.18
C ASN A 39 -19.70 -5.50 -3.20
N PRO A 40 -18.44 -5.64 -3.63
CA PRO A 40 -17.49 -4.52 -3.71
C PRO A 40 -17.80 -3.53 -4.85
N ALA A 41 -18.72 -3.85 -5.77
CA ALA A 41 -19.05 -2.97 -6.88
C ALA A 41 -19.62 -1.61 -6.41
N GLY A 42 -19.12 -0.52 -6.98
CA GLY A 42 -19.50 0.86 -6.65
C GLY A 42 -18.86 1.41 -5.36
N LYS A 43 -18.09 0.61 -4.62
CA LYS A 43 -17.34 1.07 -3.45
C LYS A 43 -16.14 1.90 -3.86
N ARG A 44 -15.93 3.02 -3.17
CA ARG A 44 -14.85 3.97 -3.42
C ARG A 44 -13.60 3.51 -2.68
N VAL A 45 -12.56 3.16 -3.43
CA VAL A 45 -11.27 2.73 -2.89
C VAL A 45 -10.22 3.76 -3.26
N LEU A 46 -9.59 4.35 -2.25
CA LEU A 46 -8.41 5.17 -2.45
C LEU A 46 -7.15 4.33 -2.22
N VAL A 47 -6.23 4.35 -3.17
CA VAL A 47 -4.95 3.61 -3.07
C VAL A 47 -3.82 4.61 -2.91
N ALA A 48 -3.24 4.71 -1.71
CA ALA A 48 -2.09 5.57 -1.44
C ALA A 48 -0.79 4.82 -1.80
N ALA A 49 -0.05 5.28 -2.81
CA ALA A 49 1.09 4.56 -3.35
C ALA A 49 2.39 5.37 -3.31
N GLY A 50 3.42 4.77 -2.70
CA GLY A 50 4.77 5.29 -2.72
C GLY A 50 5.53 4.99 -4.03
N PRO A 51 6.75 5.52 -4.17
CA PRO A 51 7.53 5.38 -5.40
C PRO A 51 8.25 4.03 -5.56
N GLY A 52 8.24 3.20 -4.51
CA GLY A 52 8.98 1.94 -4.43
C GLY A 52 8.11 0.68 -4.54
N GLY A 53 8.70 -0.46 -4.18
CA GLY A 53 8.09 -1.78 -4.31
C GLY A 53 6.69 -1.90 -3.70
N ASN A 54 6.50 -1.33 -2.51
CA ASN A 54 5.22 -1.39 -1.80
C ASN A 54 4.10 -0.65 -2.55
N GLY A 55 4.42 0.53 -3.09
CA GLY A 55 3.49 1.31 -3.91
C GLY A 55 3.16 0.59 -5.22
N GLY A 56 4.13 -0.10 -5.82
CA GLY A 56 3.88 -0.97 -6.98
C GLY A 56 2.84 -2.06 -6.70
N GLY A 57 2.95 -2.74 -5.56
CA GLY A 57 1.95 -3.72 -5.10
C GLY A 57 0.57 -3.10 -4.89
N ALA A 58 0.50 -1.93 -4.25
CA ALA A 58 -0.76 -1.22 -4.05
C ALA A 58 -1.40 -0.76 -5.37
N ILE A 59 -0.60 -0.28 -6.34
CA ILE A 59 -1.09 0.08 -7.68
C ILE A 59 -1.64 -1.14 -8.42
N VAL A 60 -1.04 -2.32 -8.24
CA VAL A 60 -1.62 -3.56 -8.77
C VAL A 60 -2.97 -3.87 -8.09
N ALA A 61 -3.05 -3.70 -6.76
CA ALA A 61 -4.30 -3.90 -6.03
C ALA A 61 -5.43 -3.00 -6.56
N ALA A 62 -5.10 -1.76 -6.95
CA ALA A 62 -6.04 -0.85 -7.59
C ALA A 62 -6.70 -1.48 -8.83
N ARG A 63 -5.91 -2.11 -9.71
CA ARG A 63 -6.43 -2.79 -10.91
C ARG A 63 -7.32 -3.98 -10.57
N HIS A 64 -6.95 -4.76 -9.55
CA HIS A 64 -7.75 -5.89 -9.09
C HIS A 64 -9.06 -5.48 -8.40
N LEU A 65 -9.09 -4.35 -7.69
CA LEU A 65 -10.31 -3.80 -7.08
C LEU A 65 -11.22 -3.20 -8.16
N HIS A 66 -10.64 -2.49 -9.14
CA HIS A 66 -11.37 -1.99 -10.30
C HIS A 66 -12.04 -3.13 -11.09
N ASN A 67 -11.33 -4.23 -11.33
CA ASN A 67 -11.91 -5.42 -11.96
C ASN A 67 -13.04 -6.09 -11.16
N ARG A 68 -13.18 -5.78 -9.87
CA ARG A 68 -14.32 -6.19 -9.02
C ARG A 68 -15.46 -5.16 -9.03
N GLY A 69 -15.36 -4.12 -9.82
CA GLY A 69 -16.37 -3.07 -9.97
C GLY A 69 -16.23 -1.91 -8.98
N CYS A 70 -15.15 -1.83 -8.20
CA CYS A 70 -14.91 -0.69 -7.33
C CYS A 70 -14.64 0.59 -8.14
N ASP A 71 -15.03 1.73 -7.59
CA ASP A 71 -14.58 3.05 -8.03
C ASP A 71 -13.22 3.33 -7.38
N VAL A 72 -12.15 3.32 -8.16
CA VAL A 72 -10.78 3.31 -7.62
C VAL A 72 -10.03 4.55 -8.07
N THR A 73 -9.40 5.24 -7.13
CA THR A 73 -8.44 6.32 -7.39
C THR A 73 -7.08 5.94 -6.81
N VAL A 74 -6.02 6.10 -7.60
CA VAL A 74 -4.65 5.95 -7.10
C VAL A 74 -4.10 7.33 -6.76
N LEU A 75 -3.65 7.49 -5.53
CA LEU A 75 -2.95 8.68 -5.06
C LEU A 75 -1.46 8.39 -4.95
N LEU A 76 -0.65 9.11 -5.72
CA LEU A 76 0.79 9.05 -5.63
C LEU A 76 1.30 9.98 -4.53
N VAL A 77 2.16 9.42 -3.67
CA VAL A 77 2.92 10.21 -2.69
C VAL A 77 3.77 11.26 -3.39
N THR A 78 4.37 10.94 -4.54
CA THR A 78 5.20 11.89 -5.29
C THR A 78 4.98 11.77 -6.78
N THR A 79 4.99 12.91 -7.48
CA THR A 79 4.99 13.02 -8.93
C THR A 79 6.39 13.25 -9.50
N ASP A 80 7.41 13.26 -8.64
CA ASP A 80 8.81 13.36 -9.05
C ASP A 80 9.25 12.05 -9.71
N GLU A 81 9.21 12.02 -11.03
CA GLU A 81 9.57 10.87 -11.86
C GLU A 81 10.97 10.31 -11.57
N SER A 82 11.89 11.14 -11.05
CA SER A 82 13.25 10.69 -10.69
C SER A 82 13.28 9.75 -9.47
N LYS A 83 12.24 9.82 -8.62
CA LYS A 83 12.10 8.96 -7.44
C LYS A 83 11.35 7.66 -7.75
N ILE A 84 10.54 7.65 -8.82
CA ILE A 84 9.68 6.53 -9.18
C ILE A 84 10.50 5.43 -9.86
N THR A 85 10.47 4.23 -9.29
CA THR A 85 11.16 3.06 -9.87
C THR A 85 10.54 2.62 -11.20
N ASP A 86 11.33 1.99 -12.06
CA ASP A 86 10.84 1.48 -13.35
C ASP A 86 9.69 0.47 -13.19
N ALA A 87 9.73 -0.35 -12.15
CA ALA A 87 8.67 -1.29 -11.82
C ALA A 87 7.36 -0.56 -11.46
N VAL A 88 7.42 0.51 -10.67
CA VAL A 88 6.23 1.33 -10.37
C VAL A 88 5.73 2.06 -11.61
N ARG A 89 6.62 2.61 -12.44
CA ARG A 89 6.25 3.25 -13.72
C ARG A 89 5.55 2.26 -14.67
N HIS A 90 6.02 1.00 -14.69
CA HIS A 90 5.37 -0.07 -15.43
C HIS A 90 3.93 -0.28 -14.95
N GLN A 91 3.71 -0.37 -13.63
CA GLN A 91 2.38 -0.56 -13.06
C GLN A 91 1.46 0.64 -13.33
N LEU A 92 1.97 1.88 -13.18
CA LEU A 92 1.22 3.09 -13.48
C LEU A 92 0.75 3.17 -14.93
N ARG A 93 1.59 2.76 -15.89
CA ARG A 93 1.21 2.72 -17.30
C ARG A 93 0.02 1.79 -17.54
N ILE A 94 0.02 0.60 -16.92
CA ILE A 94 -1.10 -0.34 -17.04
C ILE A 94 -2.35 0.26 -16.38
N THR A 95 -2.24 0.77 -15.16
CA THR A 95 -3.35 1.37 -14.41
C THR A 95 -4.01 2.53 -15.17
N ARG A 96 -3.20 3.42 -15.76
CA ARG A 96 -3.71 4.51 -16.61
C ARG A 96 -4.39 3.98 -17.88
N SER A 97 -3.84 2.94 -18.51
CA SER A 97 -4.39 2.38 -19.76
C SER A 97 -5.78 1.74 -19.60
N ILE A 98 -6.13 1.32 -18.38
CA ILE A 98 -7.47 0.78 -18.06
C ILE A 98 -8.41 1.85 -17.48
N GLY A 99 -8.00 3.12 -17.48
CA GLY A 99 -8.86 4.25 -17.12
C GLY A 99 -8.97 4.56 -15.63
N ILE A 100 -8.12 3.99 -14.77
CA ILE A 100 -8.09 4.33 -13.34
C ILE A 100 -7.42 5.69 -13.15
N PRO A 101 -8.06 6.67 -12.48
CA PRO A 101 -7.46 7.96 -12.14
C PRO A 101 -6.20 7.80 -11.29
N VAL A 102 -5.16 8.58 -11.63
CA VAL A 102 -3.90 8.66 -10.88
C VAL A 102 -3.63 10.11 -10.54
N GLU A 103 -3.70 10.46 -9.26
CA GLU A 103 -3.64 11.84 -8.76
C GLU A 103 -2.49 12.02 -7.76
N SER A 104 -2.26 13.27 -7.33
CA SER A 104 -1.21 13.63 -6.37
C SER A 104 -1.68 14.57 -5.25
N HIS A 105 -2.98 14.82 -5.15
CA HIS A 105 -3.60 15.63 -4.10
C HIS A 105 -4.90 14.96 -3.67
N SER A 106 -5.28 15.01 -2.38
CA SER A 106 -6.18 13.97 -1.86
C SER A 106 -7.13 14.32 -0.73
N ALA A 107 -7.17 15.55 -0.21
CA ALA A 107 -7.99 15.83 0.97
C ALA A 107 -9.46 15.41 0.77
N LYS A 108 -10.03 15.77 -0.38
CA LYS A 108 -11.42 15.41 -0.72
C LYS A 108 -11.62 13.91 -0.98
N ASP A 109 -10.64 13.25 -1.60
CA ASP A 109 -10.75 11.83 -1.96
C ASP A 109 -10.61 10.91 -0.75
N ILE A 110 -9.82 11.30 0.24
CA ILE A 110 -9.67 10.59 1.53
C ILE A 110 -11.01 10.57 2.28
N GLU A 111 -11.70 11.72 2.36
CA GLU A 111 -12.96 11.87 3.11
C GLU A 111 -14.12 11.07 2.53
N ILE A 112 -14.11 10.86 1.20
CA ILE A 112 -15.21 10.16 0.52
C ILE A 112 -14.95 8.67 0.30
N ALA A 113 -13.72 8.19 0.52
CA ALA A 113 -13.39 6.78 0.32
C ALA A 113 -14.15 5.88 1.32
N ASP A 114 -14.60 4.71 0.85
CA ASP A 114 -15.11 3.65 1.72
C ASP A 114 -13.96 2.88 2.40
N VAL A 115 -12.78 2.84 1.76
CA VAL A 115 -11.55 2.20 2.27
C VAL A 115 -10.31 2.81 1.62
N ILE A 116 -9.20 2.85 2.38
CA ILE A 116 -7.87 3.21 1.91
C ILE A 116 -6.97 1.99 1.89
N ALA A 117 -6.28 1.75 0.77
CA ALA A 117 -5.17 0.80 0.69
C ALA A 117 -3.84 1.55 0.84
N ASP A 118 -3.12 1.30 1.92
CA ASP A 118 -1.81 1.91 2.21
C ASP A 118 -0.69 1.10 1.56
N GLY A 119 -0.02 1.71 0.58
CA GLY A 119 1.20 1.23 -0.04
C GLY A 119 2.29 2.30 -0.07
N ILE A 120 2.30 3.23 0.89
CA ILE A 120 3.23 4.37 0.91
C ILE A 120 4.67 3.86 1.14
N PHE A 121 4.88 3.08 2.20
CA PHE A 121 6.15 2.47 2.57
C PHE A 121 5.99 1.00 2.92
N GLY A 122 6.97 0.17 2.59
CA GLY A 122 7.03 -1.24 3.01
C GLY A 122 8.25 -1.50 3.88
N TYR A 123 8.75 -2.73 3.90
CA TYR A 123 9.89 -3.12 4.74
C TYR A 123 11.19 -2.32 4.53
N SER A 124 11.33 -1.59 3.42
CA SER A 124 12.50 -0.77 3.11
C SER A 124 12.48 0.63 3.73
N LEU A 125 11.44 0.98 4.50
CA LEU A 125 11.42 2.25 5.23
C LEU A 125 12.65 2.37 6.13
N SER A 126 13.20 3.58 6.19
CA SER A 126 14.33 3.91 7.05
C SER A 126 14.10 5.29 7.64
N GLY A 127 13.76 5.33 8.92
CA GLY A 127 13.53 6.57 9.66
C GLY A 127 12.20 7.26 9.35
N ILE A 128 12.13 8.51 9.79
CA ILE A 128 10.92 9.33 9.85
C ILE A 128 10.35 9.61 8.45
N PRO A 129 9.04 9.35 8.21
CA PRO A 129 8.34 9.81 7.02
C PRO A 129 8.55 11.30 6.80
N ARG A 130 9.00 11.66 5.59
CA ARG A 130 9.22 13.05 5.19
C ARG A 130 8.10 13.51 4.27
N GLU A 131 7.94 14.83 4.15
CA GLU A 131 7.01 15.40 3.18
C GLU A 131 7.34 14.93 1.75
N PRO A 132 6.32 14.67 0.92
CA PRO A 132 4.87 14.83 1.19
C PRO A 132 4.19 13.64 1.91
N ALA A 133 4.93 12.55 2.20
CA ALA A 133 4.35 11.35 2.79
C ALA A 133 3.84 11.58 4.22
N ALA A 134 4.55 12.42 5.00
CA ALA A 134 4.17 12.74 6.37
C ALA A 134 2.76 13.37 6.44
N SER A 135 2.52 14.43 5.67
CA SER A 135 1.20 15.07 5.60
C SER A 135 0.11 14.10 5.12
N LEU A 136 0.40 13.24 4.15
CA LEU A 136 -0.56 12.26 3.66
C LEU A 136 -0.94 11.23 4.74
N ILE A 137 0.04 10.69 5.47
CA ILE A 137 -0.22 9.74 6.56
C ILE A 137 -1.07 10.40 7.66
N THR A 138 -0.75 11.64 8.03
CA THR A 138 -1.55 12.40 9.01
C THR A 138 -3.00 12.55 8.54
N GLN A 139 -3.23 12.96 7.29
CA GLN A 139 -4.59 13.10 6.74
C GLN A 139 -5.36 11.78 6.71
N ILE A 140 -4.71 10.68 6.35
CA ILE A 140 -5.32 9.34 6.36
C ILE A 140 -5.75 8.98 7.79
N ASN A 141 -4.88 9.18 8.78
CA ASN A 141 -5.16 8.84 10.18
C ASN A 141 -6.23 9.75 10.83
N GLU A 142 -6.36 11.00 10.37
CA GLU A 142 -7.41 11.93 10.81
C GLU A 142 -8.78 11.62 10.20
N SER A 143 -8.81 10.82 9.12
CA SER A 143 -10.06 10.36 8.50
C SER A 143 -10.72 9.25 9.32
N ALA A 144 -12.04 9.08 9.17
CA ALA A 144 -12.77 7.94 9.72
C ALA A 144 -12.74 6.70 8.80
N THR A 145 -11.94 6.76 7.72
CA THR A 145 -11.93 5.75 6.66
C THR A 145 -11.06 4.56 7.08
N PRO A 146 -11.55 3.32 6.94
CA PRO A 146 -10.75 2.15 7.28
C PRO A 146 -9.54 2.00 6.35
N VAL A 147 -8.41 1.57 6.91
CA VAL A 147 -7.13 1.43 6.21
C VAL A 147 -6.67 -0.02 6.19
N VAL A 148 -6.25 -0.52 5.03
CA VAL A 148 -5.58 -1.81 4.88
C VAL A 148 -4.17 -1.59 4.35
N SER A 149 -3.16 -1.97 5.12
CA SER A 149 -1.76 -1.76 4.74
C SER A 149 -1.19 -2.94 3.96
N ASN A 150 -0.46 -2.62 2.90
CA ASN A 150 0.34 -3.58 2.15
C ASN A 150 1.69 -3.74 2.84
N ASP A 151 2.05 -4.98 3.14
CA ASP A 151 3.28 -5.40 3.79
C ASP A 151 3.39 -5.03 5.28
N ILE A 152 3.35 -3.73 5.58
CA ILE A 152 3.57 -3.09 6.89
C ILE A 152 2.82 -1.76 6.89
N PRO A 153 2.18 -1.33 8.00
CA PRO A 153 1.68 0.04 8.11
C PRO A 153 2.81 1.06 7.91
N SER A 154 2.61 1.96 6.96
CA SER A 154 3.61 2.98 6.63
C SER A 154 3.97 3.81 7.85
N GLY A 155 5.26 3.91 8.17
CA GLY A 155 5.76 4.56 9.38
C GLY A 155 6.23 3.60 10.47
N ILE A 156 6.17 2.28 10.26
CA ILE A 156 6.71 1.29 11.21
C ILE A 156 8.00 0.65 10.68
N ASP A 157 9.03 0.55 11.51
CA ASP A 157 10.22 -0.23 11.18
C ASP A 157 9.90 -1.73 11.16
N SER A 158 10.24 -2.38 10.05
CA SER A 158 9.95 -3.79 9.82
C SER A 158 10.65 -4.76 10.77
N THR A 159 11.77 -4.35 11.36
CA THR A 159 12.62 -5.25 12.15
C THR A 159 12.41 -5.02 13.65
N SER A 160 12.53 -3.76 14.09
CA SER A 160 12.44 -3.38 15.51
C SER A 160 11.00 -3.15 15.96
N GLY A 161 10.10 -2.78 15.03
CA GLY A 161 8.76 -2.30 15.37
C GLY A 161 8.76 -0.92 16.00
N GLU A 162 9.85 -0.16 15.84
CA GLU A 162 9.90 1.26 16.16
C GLU A 162 8.87 2.02 15.32
N ILE A 163 8.16 2.96 15.95
CA ILE A 163 7.19 3.80 15.27
C ILE A 163 7.88 5.11 14.88
N TYR A 164 7.91 5.36 13.58
CA TYR A 164 8.33 6.61 13.00
C TYR A 164 7.10 7.47 12.70
N GLU A 165 6.77 8.38 13.62
CA GLU A 165 5.61 9.25 13.45
C GLU A 165 5.80 10.28 12.31
N PRO A 166 4.77 10.54 11.49
CA PRO A 166 3.43 9.95 11.55
C PRO A 166 3.41 8.51 10.99
N ALA A 167 2.72 7.58 11.67
CA ALA A 167 2.56 6.20 11.22
C ALA A 167 1.08 5.80 11.01
N ILE A 168 0.81 5.04 9.96
CA ILE A 168 -0.53 4.56 9.61
C ILE A 168 -1.09 3.68 10.73
N ARG A 169 -2.36 3.91 11.06
CA ARG A 169 -3.17 3.07 11.94
C ARG A 169 -4.06 2.17 11.10
N ALA A 170 -3.61 0.95 10.84
CA ALA A 170 -4.32 0.03 9.96
C ALA A 170 -5.44 -0.72 10.71
N ASN A 171 -6.53 -1.00 9.99
CA ASN A 171 -7.56 -1.95 10.41
C ASN A 171 -7.15 -3.39 10.11
N ALA A 172 -6.34 -3.61 9.07
CA ALA A 172 -5.72 -4.88 8.74
C ALA A 172 -4.39 -4.67 8.00
N THR A 173 -3.47 -5.61 8.12
CA THR A 173 -2.19 -5.57 7.39
C THR A 173 -1.95 -6.86 6.62
N VAL A 174 -1.71 -6.75 5.31
CA VAL A 174 -1.37 -7.89 4.46
C VAL A 174 0.13 -8.04 4.37
N THR A 175 0.72 -8.90 5.21
CA THR A 175 2.17 -9.12 5.16
C THR A 175 2.57 -9.94 3.93
N ILE A 176 3.62 -9.51 3.22
CA ILE A 176 4.07 -10.20 2.00
C ILE A 176 5.23 -11.16 2.31
N ALA A 177 5.11 -12.40 1.82
CA ALA A 177 6.03 -13.52 2.03
C ALA A 177 6.11 -14.04 3.47
N LEU A 178 6.61 -13.24 4.43
CA LEU A 178 6.73 -13.63 5.83
C LEU A 178 6.34 -12.47 6.77
N PRO A 179 5.78 -12.78 7.96
CA PRO A 179 5.57 -11.78 9.00
C PRO A 179 6.89 -11.08 9.37
N LYS A 180 6.82 -9.76 9.49
CA LYS A 180 7.96 -8.92 9.89
C LYS A 180 8.03 -8.89 11.40
N THR A 181 9.23 -9.09 11.96
CA THR A 181 9.42 -9.18 13.42
C THR A 181 8.94 -7.92 14.15
N GLY A 182 9.07 -6.76 13.50
CA GLY A 182 8.60 -5.49 14.04
C GLY A 182 7.09 -5.42 14.25
N LEU A 183 6.29 -6.14 13.45
CA LEU A 183 4.82 -6.12 13.56
C LEU A 183 4.31 -6.76 14.86
N SER A 184 5.10 -7.64 15.47
CA SER A 184 4.77 -8.28 16.75
C SER A 184 5.29 -7.49 17.96
N SER A 185 5.92 -6.33 17.76
CA SER A 185 6.38 -5.52 18.89
C SER A 185 5.19 -4.96 19.67
N PRO A 186 5.27 -4.82 21.01
CA PRO A 186 4.21 -4.21 21.80
C PRO A 186 3.86 -2.78 21.37
N ALA A 187 4.83 -2.05 20.80
CA ALA A 187 4.63 -0.70 20.30
C ALA A 187 3.85 -0.72 18.98
N ALA A 188 4.23 -1.57 18.02
CA ALA A 188 3.62 -1.61 16.69
C ALA A 188 2.27 -2.32 16.67
N SER A 189 2.07 -3.35 17.50
CA SER A 189 0.88 -4.21 17.47
C SER A 189 -0.47 -3.46 17.44
N PRO A 190 -0.68 -2.34 18.18
CA PRO A 190 -1.91 -1.56 18.11
C PRO A 190 -2.15 -0.83 16.76
N LEU A 191 -1.14 -0.70 15.91
CA LEU A 191 -1.22 -0.02 14.61
C LEU A 191 -1.35 -1.00 13.42
N VAL A 192 -1.14 -2.30 13.63
CA VAL A 192 -1.13 -3.32 12.56
C VAL A 192 -2.55 -3.75 12.15
N GLY A 193 -3.52 -3.66 13.06
CA GLY A 193 -4.87 -4.16 12.84
C GLY A 193 -4.93 -5.70 12.87
N ASP A 194 -5.98 -6.26 12.26
CA ASP A 194 -6.12 -7.72 12.13
C ASP A 194 -4.97 -8.28 11.26
N PRO A 195 -4.20 -9.25 11.78
CA PRO A 195 -3.08 -9.87 11.07
C PRO A 195 -3.50 -10.95 10.07
#